data_AF-U2FHZ1-F1
#
_entry.id   AF-U2FHZ1-F1
#
_cell.length_a   1.000
_cell.length_b   1.000
_cell.length_c   1.000
_cell.angle_alpha   90.00
_cell.angle_beta   90.00
_cell.angle_gamma   90.00
#
_symmetry.space_group_name_H-M   'P 1'
#
loop_
_entity.id
_entity.type
_entity.pdbx_description
1 polymer ?
#
loop_
_entity_poly.entity_id
_entity_poly.type
_entity_poly.pdbx_seq_one_letter_code
_entity_poly.pdbx_strand_id
1 'polypeptide(L)'
;MNLIEQYRVFISSLLIGVYLGVTYDLLFHFVSSKLNKIIRSIIDVLFFVIQALVVFRFMYKINHAIIPLYTYFLFMFGFLIYHYFADDYYKKRIEPLQYLVKKIFMMIKKSLYWGFIEPYMTIYTMLKKRFIKFKSWFIKKRVKHKIKKKERKKKRAKKKEEKKIKKKQKKEEVLLKKKKRREQKLNKKEKKRQIKMQKKNKLGDGDAKKQFQTDQSW
;
A
#
# COMPACT_ATOMS: atom_id res chain seq x y z
N MET A 1 54.07 -49.74 22.19
CA MET A 1 54.19 -48.37 21.67
C MET A 1 55.67 -48.05 21.60
N ASN A 2 56.20 -47.67 20.43
CA ASN A 2 57.64 -47.38 20.28
C ASN A 2 58.01 -46.05 20.94
N LEU A 3 59.26 -45.91 21.39
CA LEU A 3 59.77 -44.70 22.06
C LEU A 3 59.58 -43.43 21.21
N ILE A 4 59.76 -43.57 19.89
CA ILE A 4 59.57 -42.49 18.90
C ILE A 4 58.10 -42.03 18.87
N GLU A 5 57.15 -42.94 18.96
CA GLU A 5 55.72 -42.61 18.97
C GLU A 5 55.32 -41.94 20.28
N GLN A 6 55.89 -42.37 21.41
CA GLN A 6 55.67 -41.70 22.71
C GLN A 6 56.17 -40.26 22.69
N TYR A 7 57.36 -40.02 22.13
CA TYR A 7 57.91 -38.69 21.97
C TYR A 7 57.05 -37.81 21.04
N ARG A 8 56.57 -38.36 19.92
CA ARG A 8 55.66 -37.65 19.00
C ARG A 8 54.36 -37.26 19.69
N VAL A 9 53.74 -38.18 20.42
CA VAL A 9 52.51 -37.91 21.19
C VAL A 9 52.77 -36.84 22.26
N PHE A 10 53.91 -36.90 22.94
CA PHE A 10 54.29 -35.92 23.96
C PHE A 10 54.35 -34.49 23.40
N ILE A 11 55.17 -34.27 22.38
CA ILE A 11 55.32 -32.94 21.75
C ILE A 11 54.01 -32.49 21.12
N SER A 12 53.33 -33.38 20.40
CA SER A 12 52.06 -33.05 19.76
C SER A 12 51.00 -32.65 20.77
N SER A 13 51.00 -33.26 21.96
CA SER A 13 50.08 -32.88 23.02
C SER A 13 50.33 -31.48 23.54
N LEU A 14 51.60 -31.14 23.76
CA LEU A 14 51.97 -29.80 24.20
C LEU A 14 51.58 -28.74 23.15
N LEU A 15 51.83 -29.02 21.86
CA LEU A 15 51.44 -28.14 20.75
C LEU A 15 49.93 -28.00 20.62
N ILE A 16 49.16 -29.09 20.82
CA ILE A 16 47.70 -29.03 20.84
C ILE A 16 47.21 -28.15 21.98
N GLY A 17 47.83 -28.23 23.17
CA GLY A 17 47.51 -27.35 24.30
C GLY A 17 47.66 -25.87 23.93
N VAL A 18 48.78 -25.51 23.29
CA VAL A 18 49.01 -24.15 22.78
C VAL A 18 47.95 -23.76 21.73
N TYR A 19 47.67 -24.66 20.78
CA TYR A 19 46.66 -24.44 19.73
C TYR A 19 45.25 -24.21 20.32
N LEU A 20 44.86 -24.96 21.35
CA LEU A 20 43.59 -24.76 22.07
C LEU A 20 43.55 -23.37 22.72
N GLY A 21 44.67 -22.92 23.31
CA GLY A 21 44.81 -21.57 23.85
C GLY A 21 44.58 -20.48 22.82
N VAL A 22 45.30 -20.55 21.69
CA VAL A 22 45.19 -19.60 20.58
C VAL A 22 43.77 -19.52 20.04
N THR A 23 43.17 -20.69 19.76
CA THR A 23 41.84 -20.75 19.15
C THR A 23 40.73 -20.32 20.10
N TYR A 24 40.86 -20.62 21.40
CA TYR A 24 39.93 -20.16 22.42
C TYR A 24 39.96 -18.64 22.57
N ASP A 25 41.16 -18.04 22.60
CA ASP A 25 41.31 -16.60 22.72
C ASP A 25 40.79 -15.85 21.48
N LEU A 26 41.03 -16.40 20.27
CA LEU A 26 40.42 -15.88 19.05
C LEU A 26 38.89 -15.89 19.14
N LEU A 27 38.28 -17.00 19.58
CA LEU A 27 36.82 -17.07 19.75
C LEU A 27 36.34 -16.04 20.78
N PHE A 28 37.02 -15.95 21.92
CA PHE A 28 36.66 -15.03 22.99
C PHE A 28 36.68 -13.57 22.50
N HIS A 29 37.74 -13.15 21.83
CA HIS A 29 37.86 -11.80 21.31
C HIS A 29 36.86 -11.48 20.17
N PHE A 30 36.63 -12.41 19.24
CA PHE A 30 35.75 -12.16 18.10
C PHE A 30 34.26 -12.22 18.43
N VAL A 31 33.86 -13.14 19.30
CA VAL A 31 32.46 -13.50 19.51
C VAL A 31 31.94 -13.01 20.85
N SER A 32 32.77 -13.02 21.89
CA SER A 32 32.31 -12.86 23.27
C SER A 32 32.01 -11.41 23.68
N SER A 33 32.63 -10.41 23.04
CA SER A 33 32.51 -9.00 23.45
C SER A 33 31.12 -8.38 23.26
N LYS A 34 30.21 -9.03 22.52
CA LYS A 34 28.91 -8.44 22.12
C LYS A 34 27.68 -9.31 22.38
N LEU A 35 27.84 -10.48 22.98
CA LEU A 35 26.75 -11.47 23.12
C LEU A 35 26.26 -11.60 24.57
N ASN A 36 24.98 -11.99 24.71
CA ASN A 36 24.36 -12.28 25.99
C ASN A 36 25.04 -13.49 26.66
N LYS A 37 25.12 -13.49 28.00
CA LYS A 37 25.79 -14.54 28.79
C LYS A 37 25.36 -15.97 28.42
N ILE A 38 24.08 -16.18 28.14
CA ILE A 38 23.52 -17.49 27.75
C ILE A 38 24.06 -17.93 26.37
N ILE A 39 24.02 -17.03 25.39
CA ILE A 39 24.48 -17.32 24.02
C ILE A 39 25.97 -17.59 24.03
N ARG A 40 26.74 -16.84 24.82
CA ARG A 40 28.16 -17.08 25.03
C ARG A 40 28.43 -18.49 25.56
N SER A 41 27.70 -18.92 26.61
CA SER A 41 27.86 -20.27 27.18
C SER A 41 27.59 -21.36 26.15
N ILE A 42 26.54 -21.21 25.33
CA ILE A 42 26.22 -22.15 24.25
C ILE A 42 27.36 -22.22 23.22
N ILE A 43 27.93 -21.06 22.85
CA ILE A 43 29.04 -20.99 21.90
C ILE A 43 30.30 -21.61 22.48
N ASP A 44 30.60 -21.38 23.76
CA ASP A 44 31.75 -21.96 24.45
C ASP A 44 31.64 -23.50 24.47
N VAL A 45 30.47 -24.04 24.82
CA VAL A 45 30.22 -25.50 24.79
C VAL A 45 30.38 -26.06 23.38
N LEU A 46 29.77 -25.42 22.38
CA LEU A 46 29.85 -25.87 20.99
C LEU A 46 31.29 -25.83 20.47
N PHE A 47 32.05 -24.81 20.84
CA PHE A 47 33.46 -24.70 20.52
C PHE A 47 34.27 -25.85 21.12
N PHE A 48 34.10 -26.16 22.42
CA PHE A 48 34.81 -27.28 23.04
C PHE A 48 34.45 -28.62 22.40
N VAL A 49 33.20 -28.84 22.00
CA VAL A 49 32.80 -30.05 21.26
C VAL A 49 33.53 -30.15 19.92
N ILE A 50 33.57 -29.06 19.14
CA ILE A 50 34.27 -29.02 17.85
C ILE A 50 35.78 -29.25 18.06
N GLN A 51 36.39 -28.59 19.03
CA GLN A 51 37.82 -28.76 19.31
C GLN A 51 38.15 -30.17 19.79
N ALA A 52 37.29 -30.77 20.63
CA ALA A 52 37.46 -32.16 21.04
C ALA A 52 37.47 -33.11 19.84
N LEU A 53 36.58 -32.90 18.85
CA LEU A 53 36.57 -33.68 17.61
C LEU A 53 37.84 -33.47 16.77
N VAL A 54 38.33 -32.22 16.67
CA VAL A 54 39.56 -31.89 15.93
C VAL A 54 40.78 -32.56 16.59
N VAL A 55 40.93 -32.41 17.90
CA VAL A 55 42.02 -33.01 18.68
C VAL A 55 41.96 -34.53 18.61
N PHE A 56 40.77 -35.12 18.75
CA PHE A 56 40.58 -36.56 18.62
C PHE A 56 41.01 -37.08 17.25
N ARG A 57 40.58 -36.40 16.17
CA ARG A 57 40.98 -36.77 14.79
C ARG A 57 42.49 -36.62 14.57
N PHE A 58 43.11 -35.61 15.16
CA PHE A 58 44.56 -35.41 15.07
C PHE A 58 45.32 -36.51 15.82
N MET A 59 44.90 -36.83 17.05
CA MET A 59 45.48 -37.92 17.83
C MET A 59 45.24 -39.29 17.22
N TYR A 60 44.12 -39.50 16.55
CA TYR A 60 43.85 -40.72 15.78
C TYR A 60 44.91 -40.98 14.71
N LYS A 61 45.36 -39.92 14.02
CA LYS A 61 46.40 -40.04 12.99
C LYS A 61 47.79 -40.33 13.55
N ILE A 62 48.08 -39.88 14.77
CA ILE A 62 49.42 -40.01 15.37
C ILE A 62 49.58 -41.35 16.07
N ASN A 63 48.56 -41.78 16.82
CA ASN A 63 48.69 -42.94 17.71
C ASN A 63 47.44 -43.83 17.74
N HIS A 64 46.70 -43.91 16.62
CA HIS A 64 45.47 -44.71 16.51
C HIS A 64 44.45 -44.45 17.65
N ALA A 65 44.42 -43.22 18.16
CA ALA A 65 43.59 -42.76 19.28
C ALA A 65 43.82 -43.46 20.64
N ILE A 66 44.98 -44.08 20.81
CA ILE A 66 45.47 -44.41 22.15
C ILE A 66 45.94 -43.10 22.78
N ILE A 67 45.11 -42.51 23.64
CA ILE A 67 45.35 -41.24 24.34
C ILE A 67 45.64 -41.56 25.81
N PRO A 68 46.92 -41.58 26.23
CA PRO A 68 47.27 -41.79 27.63
C PRO A 68 46.79 -40.63 28.52
N LEU A 69 46.51 -40.90 29.80
CA LEU A 69 46.02 -39.87 30.72
C LEU A 69 46.95 -38.64 30.83
N TYR A 70 48.27 -38.85 30.69
CA TYR A 70 49.26 -37.78 30.76
C TYR A 70 49.12 -36.74 29.63
N THR A 71 48.50 -37.07 28.49
CA THR A 71 48.34 -36.10 27.39
C THR A 71 47.36 -35.00 27.76
N TYR A 72 46.36 -35.28 28.61
CA TYR A 72 45.45 -34.25 29.10
C TYR A 72 46.18 -33.21 29.98
N PHE A 73 47.13 -33.66 30.80
CA PHE A 73 47.99 -32.76 31.57
C PHE A 73 48.89 -31.93 30.65
N LEU A 74 49.41 -32.51 29.57
CA LEU A 74 50.20 -31.78 28.58
C LEU A 74 49.37 -30.76 27.79
N PHE A 75 48.10 -31.06 27.48
CA PHE A 75 47.19 -30.08 26.88
C PHE A 75 47.00 -28.90 27.81
N MET A 76 46.74 -29.16 29.09
CA MET A 76 46.56 -28.13 30.10
C MET A 76 47.84 -27.32 30.27
N PHE A 77 49.00 -27.97 30.33
CA PHE A 77 50.29 -27.30 30.46
C PHE A 77 50.61 -26.43 29.24
N GLY A 78 50.40 -26.93 28.02
CA GLY A 78 50.54 -26.15 26.79
C GLY A 78 49.60 -24.95 26.73
N PHE A 79 48.37 -25.10 27.22
CA PHE A 79 47.41 -24.00 27.34
C PHE A 79 47.87 -22.95 28.36
N LEU A 80 48.40 -23.37 29.52
CA LEU A 80 48.94 -22.45 30.53
C LEU A 80 50.18 -21.69 30.02
N ILE A 81 51.10 -22.39 29.36
CA ILE A 81 52.27 -21.78 28.71
C ILE A 81 51.80 -20.71 27.73
N TYR A 82 50.84 -21.06 26.87
CA TYR A 82 50.27 -20.08 25.97
C TYR A 82 49.71 -18.89 26.74
N HIS A 83 48.84 -19.10 27.73
CA HIS A 83 48.16 -17.98 28.40
C HIS A 83 49.14 -17.04 29.12
N TYR A 84 50.20 -17.58 29.74
CA TYR A 84 51.21 -16.80 30.44
C TYR A 84 52.06 -15.94 29.49
N PHE A 85 52.46 -16.49 28.33
CA PHE A 85 53.26 -15.76 27.34
C PHE A 85 52.41 -14.88 26.40
N ALA A 86 51.15 -15.24 26.19
CA ALA A 86 50.27 -14.59 25.23
C ALA A 86 49.61 -13.32 25.77
N ASP A 87 49.35 -13.20 27.08
CA ASP A 87 48.54 -12.07 27.60
C ASP A 87 49.16 -10.69 27.28
N ASP A 88 50.49 -10.57 27.31
CA ASP A 88 51.20 -9.34 26.94
C ASP A 88 51.37 -9.17 25.41
N TYR A 89 51.56 -10.26 24.68
CA TYR A 89 51.75 -10.23 23.23
C TYR A 89 50.43 -9.94 22.49
N TYR A 90 49.33 -10.51 22.98
CA TYR A 90 48.00 -10.41 22.37
C TYR A 90 47.43 -9.00 22.50
N LYS A 91 47.54 -8.34 23.66
CA LYS A 91 47.09 -6.96 23.85
C LYS A 91 47.71 -5.99 22.83
N LYS A 92 49.01 -6.13 22.52
CA LYS A 92 49.72 -5.24 21.59
C LYS A 92 49.49 -5.55 20.11
N ARG A 93 49.25 -6.81 19.73
CA ARG A 93 49.17 -7.24 18.31
C ARG A 93 47.76 -7.47 17.78
N ILE A 94 46.77 -7.66 18.65
CA ILE A 94 45.41 -8.00 18.22
C ILE A 94 44.54 -6.79 17.88
N GLU A 95 44.80 -5.61 18.45
CA GLU A 95 44.07 -4.39 18.07
C GLU A 95 44.02 -4.13 16.56
N PRO A 96 45.15 -4.16 15.81
CA PRO A 96 45.11 -3.97 14.36
C PRO A 96 44.41 -5.12 13.62
N LEU A 97 44.50 -6.35 14.13
CA LEU A 97 43.83 -7.52 13.54
C LEU A 97 42.30 -7.42 13.71
N GLN A 98 41.84 -6.97 14.88
CA GLN A 98 40.42 -6.69 15.12
C GLN A 98 39.89 -5.61 14.19
N TYR A 99 40.69 -4.56 13.92
CA TYR A 99 40.31 -3.53 12.97
C TYR A 99 40.14 -4.11 11.55
N LEU A 100 41.08 -4.94 11.09
CA LEU A 100 41.00 -5.61 9.80
C LEU A 100 39.76 -6.50 9.68
N VAL A 101 39.49 -7.34 10.67
CA VAL A 101 38.30 -8.23 10.64
C VAL A 101 37.00 -7.43 10.72
N LYS A 102 36.93 -6.38 11.54
CA LYS A 102 35.76 -5.47 11.55
C LYS A 102 35.56 -4.81 10.19
N LYS A 103 36.65 -4.40 9.52
CA LYS A 103 36.60 -3.80 8.18
C LYS A 103 36.10 -4.80 7.14
N ILE A 104 36.60 -6.04 7.15
CA ILE A 104 36.14 -7.12 6.27
C ILE A 104 34.65 -7.40 6.52
N PHE A 105 34.24 -7.49 7.78
CA PHE A 105 32.85 -7.75 8.14
C PHE A 105 31.91 -6.60 7.73
N MET A 106 32.36 -5.34 7.86
CA MET A 106 31.64 -4.17 7.33
C MET A 106 31.55 -4.21 5.80
N MET A 107 32.62 -4.63 5.10
CA MET A 107 32.60 -4.85 3.66
C MET A 107 31.57 -5.90 3.26
N ILE A 108 31.55 -7.06 3.94
CA ILE A 108 30.58 -8.13 3.68
C ILE A 108 29.15 -7.63 3.92
N LYS A 109 28.90 -6.96 5.05
CA LYS A 109 27.58 -6.37 5.34
C LYS A 109 27.16 -5.34 4.29
N LYS A 110 28.08 -4.47 3.86
CA LYS A 110 27.81 -3.47 2.83
C LYS A 110 27.50 -4.14 1.48
N SER A 111 28.27 -5.17 1.12
CA SER A 111 28.04 -5.96 -0.09
C SER A 111 26.70 -6.67 -0.06
N LEU A 112 26.30 -7.22 1.09
CA LEU A 112 25.00 -7.88 1.25
C LEU A 112 23.84 -6.87 1.21
N TYR A 113 24.02 -5.69 1.81
CA TYR A 113 23.04 -4.61 1.79
C TYR A 113 22.81 -4.08 0.37
N TRP A 114 23.88 -3.81 -0.38
CA TRP A 114 23.82 -3.41 -1.78
C TRP A 114 23.25 -4.52 -2.67
N GLY A 115 23.66 -5.77 -2.46
CA GLY A 115 23.23 -6.89 -3.29
C GLY A 115 21.76 -7.29 -3.10
N PHE A 116 21.23 -7.20 -1.89
CA PHE A 116 19.90 -7.74 -1.56
C PHE A 116 18.90 -6.68 -1.08
N ILE A 117 19.31 -5.75 -0.22
CA ILE A 117 18.36 -4.84 0.46
C ILE A 117 18.01 -3.65 -0.45
N GLU A 118 19.01 -3.05 -1.09
CA GLU A 118 18.83 -1.90 -1.98
C GLU A 118 17.96 -2.20 -3.22
N PRO A 119 18.16 -3.29 -3.98
CA PRO A 119 17.29 -3.61 -5.10
C PRO A 119 15.86 -3.88 -4.63
N TYR A 120 15.68 -4.57 -3.49
CA TYR A 120 14.36 -4.87 -2.95
C TYR A 120 13.58 -3.60 -2.56
N MET A 121 14.24 -2.65 -1.89
CA MET A 121 13.63 -1.36 -1.52
C MET A 121 13.30 -0.51 -2.76
N THR A 122 14.16 -0.54 -3.78
CA THR A 122 13.91 0.16 -5.04
C THR A 122 12.70 -0.42 -5.78
N ILE A 123 12.61 -1.75 -5.85
CA ILE A 123 11.46 -2.46 -6.44
C ILE A 123 10.18 -2.14 -5.66
N TYR A 124 10.23 -2.19 -4.32
CA TYR A 124 9.08 -1.88 -3.47
C TYR A 124 8.57 -0.44 -3.67
N THR A 125 9.47 0.54 -3.72
CA THR A 125 9.08 1.94 -3.94
C THR A 125 8.52 2.18 -5.34
N MET A 126 9.05 1.52 -6.37
CA MET A 126 8.49 1.55 -7.73
C MET A 126 7.07 0.96 -7.79
N LEU A 127 6.85 -0.19 -7.15
CA LEU A 127 5.54 -0.83 -7.03
C LEU A 127 4.54 0.08 -6.29
N LYS A 128 4.94 0.65 -5.15
CA LYS A 128 4.10 1.56 -4.36
C LYS A 128 3.67 2.80 -5.17
N LYS A 129 4.61 3.43 -5.90
CA LYS A 129 4.29 4.58 -6.78
C LYS A 129 3.31 4.20 -7.88
N ARG A 130 3.48 3.02 -8.50
CA ARG A 130 2.53 2.49 -9.50
C ARG A 130 1.14 2.25 -8.90
N PHE A 131 1.05 1.65 -7.71
CA PHE A 131 -0.21 1.40 -7.01
C PHE A 131 -0.96 2.69 -6.64
N ILE A 132 -0.27 3.73 -6.17
CA ILE A 132 -0.89 5.03 -5.84
C ILE A 132 -1.44 5.70 -7.10
N LYS A 133 -0.67 5.70 -8.21
CA LYS A 133 -1.15 6.20 -9.52
C LYS A 133 -2.38 5.42 -9.98
N PHE A 134 -2.35 4.09 -9.87
CA PHE A 134 -3.47 3.23 -10.25
C PHE A 134 -4.73 3.50 -9.41
N LYS A 135 -4.59 3.63 -8.09
CA LYS A 135 -5.70 3.94 -7.17
C LYS A 135 -6.31 5.30 -7.48
N SER A 136 -5.50 6.32 -7.70
CA SER A 136 -5.97 7.67 -8.05
C SER A 136 -6.66 7.71 -9.42
N TRP A 137 -6.14 6.96 -10.41
CA TRP A 137 -6.81 6.78 -11.70
C TRP A 137 -8.17 6.09 -11.56
N PHE A 138 -8.26 5.02 -10.77
CA PHE A 138 -9.52 4.33 -10.49
C PHE A 138 -10.55 5.23 -9.81
N ILE A 139 -10.12 6.03 -8.83
CA ILE A 139 -10.99 6.98 -8.13
C ILE A 139 -11.49 8.04 -9.12
N LYS A 140 -10.60 8.67 -9.91
CA LYS A 140 -11.00 9.66 -10.94
C LYS A 140 -11.99 9.07 -11.93
N LYS A 141 -11.81 7.82 -12.36
CA LYS A 141 -12.71 7.13 -13.28
C LYS A 141 -14.10 6.92 -12.66
N ARG A 142 -14.19 6.48 -11.40
CA ARG A 142 -15.46 6.34 -10.67
C ARG A 142 -16.17 7.68 -10.46
N VAL A 143 -15.43 8.72 -10.09
CA VAL A 143 -15.98 10.08 -9.86
C VAL A 143 -16.53 10.66 -11.17
N LYS A 144 -15.77 10.60 -12.27
CA LYS A 144 -16.22 11.07 -13.60
C LYS A 144 -17.50 10.36 -14.05
N HIS A 145 -17.61 9.05 -13.79
CA HIS A 145 -18.83 8.29 -14.09
C HIS A 145 -20.03 8.74 -13.24
N LYS A 146 -19.84 8.99 -11.94
CA LYS A 146 -20.91 9.51 -11.05
C LYS A 146 -21.37 10.90 -11.48
N ILE A 147 -20.45 11.80 -11.86
CA ILE A 147 -20.77 13.15 -12.35
C ILE A 147 -21.59 13.06 -13.64
N LYS A 148 -21.13 12.28 -14.63
CA LYS A 148 -21.84 12.08 -15.91
C LYS A 148 -23.24 11.48 -15.70
N LYS A 149 -23.42 10.61 -14.71
CA LYS A 149 -24.73 10.05 -14.33
C LYS A 149 -25.64 11.12 -13.71
N LYS A 150 -25.12 12.01 -12.83
CA LYS A 150 -25.88 13.14 -12.26
C LYS A 150 -26.30 14.14 -13.34
N GLU A 151 -25.43 14.50 -14.27
CA GLU A 151 -25.76 15.39 -15.39
C GLU A 151 -26.85 14.83 -16.30
N ARG A 152 -26.77 13.53 -16.63
CA ARG A 152 -27.82 12.84 -17.40
C ARG A 152 -29.16 12.87 -16.68
N LYS A 153 -29.18 12.70 -15.35
CA LYS A 153 -30.41 12.84 -14.54
C LYS A 153 -30.96 14.27 -14.56
N LYS A 154 -30.11 15.29 -14.38
CA LYS A 154 -30.52 16.71 -14.44
C LYS A 154 -31.07 17.08 -15.82
N LYS A 155 -30.43 16.66 -16.92
CA LYS A 155 -30.92 16.89 -18.30
C LYS A 155 -32.28 16.23 -18.54
N ARG A 156 -32.49 15.00 -18.02
CA ARG A 156 -33.80 14.32 -18.10
C ARG A 156 -34.88 15.02 -17.28
N ALA A 157 -34.55 15.57 -16.11
CA ALA A 157 -35.47 16.34 -15.27
C ALA A 157 -35.90 17.65 -15.97
N LYS A 158 -34.93 18.45 -16.47
CA LYS A 158 -35.22 19.67 -17.23
C LYS A 158 -36.12 19.40 -18.45
N LYS A 159 -35.81 18.37 -19.25
CA LYS A 159 -36.66 17.97 -20.39
C LYS A 159 -38.08 17.56 -19.96
N LYS A 160 -38.26 16.97 -18.77
CA LYS A 160 -39.60 16.63 -18.24
C LYS A 160 -40.36 17.89 -17.81
N GLU A 161 -39.70 18.86 -17.19
CA GLU A 161 -40.30 20.15 -16.80
C GLU A 161 -40.70 20.97 -18.03
N GLU A 162 -39.82 21.11 -19.02
CA GLU A 162 -40.13 21.79 -20.28
C GLU A 162 -41.36 21.16 -20.97
N LYS A 163 -41.46 19.82 -20.98
CA LYS A 163 -42.64 19.12 -21.50
C LYS A 163 -43.91 19.42 -20.69
N LYS A 164 -43.81 19.56 -19.37
CA LYS A 164 -44.95 19.94 -18.51
C LYS A 164 -45.40 21.38 -18.78
N ILE A 165 -44.46 22.32 -18.90
CA ILE A 165 -44.73 23.73 -19.20
C ILE A 165 -45.38 23.86 -20.58
N LYS A 166 -44.83 23.22 -21.62
CA LYS A 166 -45.43 23.20 -22.97
C LYS A 166 -46.84 22.61 -22.96
N LYS A 167 -47.09 21.57 -22.15
CA LYS A 167 -48.45 21.00 -21.99
C LYS A 167 -49.40 21.98 -21.29
N LYS A 168 -48.96 22.72 -20.28
CA LYS A 168 -49.78 23.76 -19.60
C LYS A 168 -50.10 24.92 -20.56
N GLN A 169 -49.10 25.46 -21.24
CA GLN A 169 -49.28 26.52 -22.24
C GLN A 169 -50.26 26.11 -23.35
N LYS A 170 -50.12 24.90 -23.91
CA LYS A 170 -51.10 24.38 -24.89
C LYS A 170 -52.52 24.28 -24.32
N LYS A 171 -52.69 23.90 -23.05
CA LYS A 171 -54.02 23.87 -22.41
C LYS A 171 -54.60 25.27 -22.25
N GLU A 172 -53.79 26.25 -21.85
CA GLU A 172 -54.20 27.66 -21.72
C GLU A 172 -54.57 28.27 -23.06
N GLU A 173 -53.77 28.04 -24.12
CA GLU A 173 -54.11 28.47 -25.48
C GLU A 173 -55.44 27.89 -25.97
N VAL A 174 -55.70 26.60 -25.70
CA VAL A 174 -56.97 25.95 -26.05
C VAL A 174 -58.13 26.56 -25.26
N LEU A 175 -57.95 26.86 -23.98
CA LEU A 175 -58.96 27.55 -23.16
C LEU A 175 -59.25 28.97 -23.66
N LEU A 176 -58.22 29.73 -24.01
CA LEU A 176 -58.35 31.08 -24.57
C LEU A 176 -59.09 31.06 -25.91
N LYS A 177 -58.73 30.13 -26.81
CA LYS A 177 -59.45 29.92 -28.08
C LYS A 177 -60.92 29.54 -27.86
N LYS A 178 -61.23 28.71 -26.86
CA LYS A 178 -62.61 28.38 -26.49
C LYS A 178 -63.38 29.60 -25.94
N LYS A 179 -62.76 30.43 -25.09
CA LYS A 179 -63.37 31.69 -24.59
C LYS A 179 -63.68 32.66 -25.73
N LYS A 180 -62.71 32.94 -26.61
CA LYS A 180 -62.91 33.80 -27.79
C LYS A 180 -64.05 33.30 -28.69
N ARG A 181 -64.15 31.98 -28.91
CA ARG A 181 -65.27 31.38 -29.67
C ARG A 181 -66.63 31.56 -28.97
N ARG A 182 -66.68 31.54 -27.63
CA ARG A 182 -67.91 31.80 -26.86
C ARG A 182 -68.33 33.27 -26.93
N GLU A 183 -67.38 34.20 -26.75
CA GLU A 183 -67.62 35.65 -26.90
C GLU A 183 -68.11 36.00 -28.30
N GLN A 184 -67.47 35.46 -29.35
CA GLN A 184 -67.94 35.66 -30.73
C GLN A 184 -69.37 35.14 -30.95
N LYS A 185 -69.72 33.99 -30.35
CA LYS A 185 -71.10 33.45 -30.40
C LYS A 185 -72.09 34.35 -29.64
N LEU A 186 -71.71 34.91 -28.50
CA LEU A 186 -72.50 35.86 -27.71
C LEU A 186 -72.72 37.16 -28.49
N ASN A 187 -71.66 37.79 -29.00
CA ASN A 187 -71.77 39.01 -29.80
C ASN A 187 -72.61 38.79 -31.06
N LYS A 188 -72.51 37.61 -31.71
CA LYS A 188 -73.35 37.26 -32.86
C LYS A 188 -74.83 37.10 -32.47
N LYS A 189 -75.11 36.56 -31.27
CA LYS A 189 -76.48 36.50 -30.72
C LYS A 189 -77.02 37.88 -30.35
N GLU A 190 -76.21 38.75 -29.74
CA GLU A 190 -76.58 40.13 -29.40
C GLU A 190 -76.85 40.96 -30.64
N LYS A 191 -75.98 40.92 -31.65
CA LYS A 191 -76.24 41.56 -32.96
C LYS A 191 -77.56 41.09 -33.56
N LYS A 192 -77.85 39.77 -33.52
CA LYS A 192 -79.15 39.24 -33.97
C LYS A 192 -80.33 39.78 -33.16
N ARG A 193 -80.18 39.96 -31.84
CA ARG A 193 -81.22 40.56 -30.97
C ARG A 193 -81.43 42.04 -31.28
N GLN A 194 -80.36 42.83 -31.45
CA GLN A 194 -80.44 44.23 -31.84
C GLN A 194 -81.11 44.41 -33.20
N ILE A 195 -80.74 43.60 -34.20
CA ILE A 195 -81.40 43.61 -35.52
C ILE A 195 -82.89 43.28 -35.39
N LYS A 196 -83.26 42.30 -34.55
CA LYS A 196 -84.68 41.99 -34.28
C LYS A 196 -85.42 43.16 -33.64
N MET A 197 -84.82 43.85 -32.67
CA MET A 197 -85.43 45.04 -32.04
C MET A 197 -85.59 46.20 -33.03
N GLN A 198 -84.58 46.48 -33.86
CA GLN A 198 -84.67 47.50 -34.91
C GLN A 198 -85.76 47.17 -35.94
N LYS A 199 -85.90 45.91 -36.34
CA LYS A 199 -87.01 45.47 -37.22
C LYS A 199 -88.37 45.65 -36.54
N LYS A 200 -88.48 45.35 -35.24
CA LYS A 200 -89.73 45.53 -34.48
C LYS A 200 -90.13 47.00 -34.35
N ASN A 201 -89.16 47.91 -34.12
CA ASN A 201 -89.42 49.36 -34.10
C ASN A 201 -89.79 49.89 -35.50
N LYS A 202 -89.17 49.40 -36.58
CA LYS A 202 -89.56 49.76 -37.96
C LYS A 202 -90.95 49.24 -38.37
N LEU A 203 -91.45 48.17 -37.76
CA LEU A 203 -92.83 47.71 -37.96
C LEU A 203 -93.83 48.50 -37.09
N GLY A 204 -93.40 49.09 -35.97
CA GLY A 204 -94.24 49.99 -35.15
C GLY A 204 -94.53 51.35 -35.79
N ASP A 205 -93.61 51.88 -36.61
CA ASP A 205 -93.81 53.14 -37.36
C ASP A 205 -94.63 52.96 -38.67
N GLY A 206 -94.87 51.72 -39.09
CA GLY A 206 -95.65 51.40 -40.30
C GLY A 206 -97.16 51.52 -40.10
N ASP A 207 -97.65 51.27 -38.87
CA ASP A 207 -99.08 51.32 -38.56
C ASP A 207 -99.54 52.72 -38.08
N ALA A 208 -98.63 53.58 -37.61
CA ALA A 208 -98.96 54.97 -37.25
C ALA A 208 -99.16 55.90 -38.48
N LYS A 209 -98.71 55.50 -39.68
CA LYS A 209 -98.88 56.29 -40.92
C LYS A 209 -100.09 55.89 -41.78
N LYS A 210 -100.85 54.84 -41.42
CA LYS A 210 -102.07 54.43 -42.12
C LYS A 210 -103.38 54.89 -41.49
N GLN A 211 -103.33 55.62 -40.37
CA GLN A 211 -104.53 56.20 -39.73
C GLN A 211 -104.74 57.71 -39.99
N PHE A 212 -103.91 58.35 -40.82
CA PHE A 212 -104.00 59.80 -41.10
C PHE A 212 -104.35 60.14 -42.57
N GLN A 213 -104.85 59.17 -43.35
CA GLN A 213 -105.10 59.33 -44.80
C GLN A 213 -106.47 58.80 -45.28
N THR A 214 -107.49 58.82 -44.40
CA THR A 214 -108.89 58.45 -44.73
C THR A 214 -109.93 59.51 -44.31
N ASP A 215 -109.54 60.77 -44.08
CA ASP A 215 -110.47 61.86 -43.70
C ASP A 215 -110.50 63.05 -44.68
N GLN A 216 -109.92 62.92 -45.89
CA GLN A 216 -109.92 64.00 -46.89
C GLN A 216 -110.18 63.44 -48.30
N SER A 217 -111.44 63.15 -48.63
CA SER A 217 -111.95 63.26 -50.01
C SER A 217 -113.49 63.32 -49.99
N TRP A 218 -113.99 64.55 -49.88
CA TRP A 218 -115.22 64.97 -50.56
C TRP A 218 -114.89 65.23 -52.04
#